data_AF-A0A449BE25-F1
#
_entry.id   AF-A0A449BE25-F1
#
_cell.length_a   1.000
_cell.length_b   1.000
_cell.length_c   1.000
_cell.angle_alpha   90.00
_cell.angle_beta   90.00
_cell.angle_gamma   90.00
#
_symmetry.space_group_name_H-M   'P 1'
#
loop_
_entity.id
_entity.type
_entity.pdbx_description
1 polymer ?
#
loop_
_entity_poly.entity_id
_entity_poly.type
_entity_poly.pdbx_seq_one_letter_code
_entity_poly.pdbx_strand_id
1 'polypeptide(L)'
;MENNNSQVIDYEEIFKKQNEERTPEHQEDSNKNLLTLIIYFLLFFIGIGSLIVTAIIVGIGGKSKTTVLISSITDRNYQNTIVLVPKTEFETDIKDFNKIDDLYYSDITNSKLKETYVLVTKNKDEENREWIISNEVITSILNGEKVSWINGIKISETDSDNTLIVNYILKTELASILNSYTSEQYNTINNYTNFQSSLILFFSYIIVFIPLIIINRRSIKDDFIYLEKEHHPALGKILSSFAYMFAFSIVLGLLSTLFKSLFNLSGDSANQDAIVELLTSKGGIFVVVTTVILAPVVEELVFRKSIFGLIKNQKVALIVSATTFGLIHVLTELLNLATTGGFNLTGLATVFTFSISYVGMGIFLSYWYYKNNKNIALLISMHALSNLLSTLFVLVPNLFS
;
A
#
# COMPACT_ATOMS: atom_id res chain seq x y z
N MET A 1 55.52 -61.97 9.87
CA MET A 1 55.21 -61.07 8.74
C MET A 1 53.74 -60.74 8.84
N GLU A 2 53.39 -59.74 9.65
CA GLU A 2 52.00 -59.26 9.78
C GLU A 2 51.74 -58.21 8.72
N ASN A 3 50.67 -58.44 7.97
CA ASN A 3 50.27 -57.64 6.83
C ASN A 3 49.52 -56.40 7.35
N ASN A 4 50.17 -55.25 7.29
CA ASN A 4 49.65 -53.97 7.77
C ASN A 4 48.65 -53.44 6.73
N ASN A 5 47.37 -53.73 6.91
CA ASN A 5 46.30 -53.29 6.04
C ASN A 5 45.99 -51.81 6.34
N SER A 6 46.75 -50.89 5.74
CA SER A 6 46.46 -49.46 5.81
C SER A 6 45.13 -49.20 5.10
N GLN A 7 44.07 -48.92 5.86
CA GLN A 7 42.84 -48.37 5.31
C GLN A 7 43.18 -47.04 4.65
N VAL A 8 43.19 -47.03 3.32
CA VAL A 8 43.29 -45.80 2.54
C VAL A 8 41.98 -45.07 2.74
N ILE A 9 42.01 -44.00 3.54
CA ILE A 9 40.89 -43.08 3.70
C ILE A 9 40.76 -42.33 2.37
N ASP A 10 39.73 -42.67 1.60
CA ASP A 10 39.39 -41.93 0.39
C ASP A 10 38.70 -40.62 0.79
N TYR A 11 39.50 -39.57 0.92
CA TYR A 11 39.03 -38.23 1.24
C TYR A 11 38.02 -37.73 0.21
N GLU A 12 38.12 -38.15 -1.06
CA GLU A 12 37.21 -37.74 -2.12
C GLU A 12 35.80 -38.30 -1.90
N GLU A 13 35.71 -39.53 -1.40
CA GLU A 13 34.45 -40.18 -1.00
C GLU A 13 33.83 -39.53 0.25
N ILE A 14 34.65 -39.12 1.21
CA ILE A 14 34.21 -38.38 2.41
C ILE A 14 33.71 -36.98 2.05
N PHE A 15 34.41 -36.27 1.15
CA PHE A 15 33.97 -34.97 0.67
C PHE A 15 32.72 -35.06 -0.21
N LYS A 16 32.57 -36.13 -0.99
CA LYS A 16 31.30 -36.42 -1.71
C LYS A 16 30.16 -36.70 -0.75
N LYS A 17 30.34 -37.58 0.24
CA LYS A 17 29.31 -37.85 1.26
C LYS A 17 28.93 -36.61 2.08
N GLN A 18 29.90 -35.81 2.50
CA GLN A 18 29.61 -34.54 3.19
C GLN A 18 28.89 -33.54 2.30
N ASN A 19 29.17 -33.50 0.99
CA ASN A 19 28.46 -32.61 0.06
C ASN A 19 27.06 -33.13 -0.28
N GLU A 20 26.86 -34.44 -0.38
CA GLU A 20 25.55 -35.08 -0.57
C GLU A 20 24.65 -34.94 0.67
N GLU A 21 25.20 -35.02 1.90
CA GLU A 21 24.47 -34.77 3.15
C GLU A 21 24.19 -33.28 3.42
N ARG A 22 24.87 -32.35 2.73
CA ARG A 22 24.79 -30.89 2.99
C ARG A 22 23.68 -30.16 2.27
N THR A 23 23.13 -30.72 1.20
CA THR A 23 21.95 -30.16 0.53
C THR A 23 20.72 -30.87 1.06
N PRO A 24 19.73 -30.17 1.66
CA PRO A 24 18.41 -30.77 1.77
C PRO A 24 18.02 -31.19 0.36
N GLU A 25 17.72 -32.47 0.16
CA GLU A 25 17.16 -32.99 -1.07
C GLU A 25 15.76 -32.38 -1.20
N HIS A 26 15.69 -31.10 -1.57
CA HIS A 26 14.47 -30.46 -2.04
C HIS A 26 14.17 -31.11 -3.38
N GLN A 27 13.56 -32.31 -3.35
CA GLN A 27 12.83 -32.80 -4.50
C GLN A 27 11.79 -31.74 -4.81
N GLU A 28 12.10 -30.87 -5.78
CA GLU A 28 11.25 -29.78 -6.24
C GLU A 28 9.95 -30.39 -6.74
N ASP A 29 8.96 -30.46 -5.86
CA ASP A 29 7.60 -30.90 -6.20
C ASP A 29 6.93 -29.79 -7.01
N SER A 30 7.22 -29.83 -8.32
CA SER A 30 6.72 -28.87 -9.31
C SER A 30 5.21 -28.68 -9.22
N ASN A 31 4.46 -29.73 -8.86
CA ASN A 31 3.01 -29.65 -8.68
C ASN A 31 2.62 -28.77 -7.47
N LYS A 32 3.32 -28.89 -6.33
CA LYS A 32 3.10 -28.02 -5.17
C LYS A 32 3.50 -26.57 -5.44
N ASN A 33 4.59 -26.36 -6.16
CA ASN A 33 5.07 -25.03 -6.54
C ASN A 33 4.07 -24.34 -7.49
N LEU A 34 3.57 -25.07 -8.50
CA LEU A 34 2.54 -24.58 -9.40
C LEU A 34 1.24 -24.27 -8.65
N LEU A 35 0.80 -25.17 -7.76
CA LEU A 35 -0.40 -24.96 -6.95
C LEU A 35 -0.28 -23.73 -6.04
N THR A 36 0.89 -23.50 -5.44
CA THR A 36 1.17 -22.31 -4.64
C THR A 36 0.99 -21.03 -5.46
N LEU A 37 1.54 -21.01 -6.68
CA LEU A 37 1.43 -19.86 -7.58
C LEU A 37 -0.02 -19.64 -8.04
N ILE A 38 -0.76 -20.70 -8.37
CA ILE A 38 -2.18 -20.61 -8.76
C ILE A 38 -3.03 -20.04 -7.64
N ILE A 39 -2.87 -20.54 -6.41
CA ILE A 39 -3.64 -20.07 -5.24
C ILE A 39 -3.35 -18.59 -4.99
N TYR A 40 -2.08 -18.20 -4.99
CA TYR A 40 -1.69 -16.79 -4.84
C TYR A 40 -2.31 -15.93 -5.95
N PHE A 41 -2.23 -16.38 -7.21
CA PHE A 41 -2.77 -15.65 -8.33
C PHE A 41 -4.30 -15.46 -8.22
N LEU A 42 -5.04 -16.53 -7.91
CA LEU A 42 -6.50 -16.46 -7.80
C LEU A 42 -6.97 -15.63 -6.59
N LEU A 43 -6.41 -15.89 -5.42
CA LEU A 43 -6.91 -15.30 -4.17
C LEU A 43 -6.35 -13.90 -3.92
N PHE A 44 -5.11 -13.63 -4.30
CA PHE A 44 -4.44 -12.37 -4.04
C PHE A 44 -4.39 -11.49 -5.29
N PHE A 45 -3.83 -11.98 -6.39
CA PHE A 45 -3.57 -11.14 -7.58
C PHE A 45 -4.85 -10.74 -8.34
N ILE A 46 -5.79 -11.68 -8.55
CA ILE A 46 -7.11 -11.37 -9.12
C ILE A 46 -8.00 -10.63 -8.08
N GLY A 47 -7.61 -10.67 -6.80
CA GLY A 47 -8.35 -10.02 -5.72
C GLY A 47 -9.62 -10.77 -5.30
N ILE A 48 -9.79 -12.05 -5.62
CA ILE A 48 -10.98 -12.82 -5.18
C ILE A 48 -11.05 -12.86 -3.65
N GLY A 49 -9.92 -13.07 -2.98
CA GLY A 49 -9.83 -13.06 -1.51
C GLY A 49 -10.19 -11.70 -0.93
N SER A 50 -9.66 -10.62 -1.51
CA SER A 50 -9.97 -9.27 -1.05
C SER A 50 -11.42 -8.90 -1.31
N LEU A 51 -12.05 -9.32 -2.41
CA LEU A 51 -13.48 -9.14 -2.67
C LEU A 51 -14.36 -9.84 -1.64
N ILE A 52 -14.05 -11.10 -1.28
CA ILE A 52 -14.79 -11.84 -0.26
C ILE A 52 -14.70 -11.12 1.09
N VAL A 53 -13.50 -10.73 1.50
CA VAL A 53 -13.26 -10.02 2.76
C VAL A 53 -13.95 -8.66 2.76
N THR A 54 -13.86 -7.94 1.65
CA THR A 54 -14.49 -6.64 1.48
C THR A 54 -16.00 -6.75 1.59
N ALA A 55 -16.64 -7.74 0.95
CA ALA A 55 -18.08 -7.97 1.06
C ALA A 55 -18.52 -8.20 2.52
N ILE A 56 -17.71 -8.91 3.32
CA ILE A 56 -17.96 -9.12 4.75
C ILE A 56 -17.81 -7.82 5.53
N ILE A 57 -16.76 -7.03 5.27
CA ILE A 57 -16.44 -5.80 6.01
C ILE A 57 -17.39 -4.64 5.64
N VAL A 58 -17.83 -4.54 4.38
CA VAL A 58 -18.88 -3.59 3.95
C VAL A 58 -20.17 -3.81 4.75
N GLY A 59 -20.50 -5.07 5.06
CA GLY A 59 -21.64 -5.42 5.91
C GLY A 59 -21.57 -4.88 7.34
N ILE A 60 -20.40 -4.39 7.78
CA ILE A 60 -20.15 -3.81 9.11
C ILE A 60 -20.39 -2.28 9.11
N GLY A 61 -20.68 -1.68 7.96
CA GLY A 61 -21.04 -0.26 7.82
C GLY A 61 -19.91 0.57 7.19
N GLY A 62 -20.03 0.88 5.90
CA GLY A 62 -19.18 1.85 5.21
C GLY A 62 -19.48 3.28 5.66
N LYS A 63 -18.55 4.21 5.40
CA LYS A 63 -18.84 5.64 5.54
C LYS A 63 -20.01 6.00 4.62
N SER A 64 -20.97 6.81 5.08
CA SER A 64 -21.94 7.38 4.15
C SER A 64 -21.19 8.31 3.18
N LYS A 65 -21.72 8.52 1.98
CA LYS A 65 -21.15 9.50 1.03
C LYS A 65 -20.92 10.86 1.70
N THR A 66 -21.81 11.21 2.61
CA THR A 66 -21.76 12.42 3.42
C THR A 66 -20.61 12.44 4.40
N THR A 67 -20.28 11.32 5.05
CA THR A 67 -19.11 11.23 5.93
C THR A 67 -17.80 11.46 5.17
N VAL A 68 -17.73 11.03 3.91
CA VAL A 68 -16.56 11.25 3.04
C VAL A 68 -16.44 12.72 2.64
N LEU A 69 -17.56 13.32 2.19
CA LEU A 69 -17.66 14.74 1.89
C LEU A 69 -17.25 15.59 3.10
N ILE A 70 -17.77 15.27 4.27
CA ILE A 70 -17.42 15.90 5.55
C ILE A 70 -15.92 15.80 5.83
N SER A 71 -15.31 14.61 5.73
CA SER A 71 -13.88 14.46 6.02
C SER A 71 -13.00 15.31 5.10
N SER A 72 -13.37 15.43 3.82
CA SER A 72 -12.65 16.27 2.87
C SER A 72 -12.74 17.76 3.19
N ILE A 73 -13.84 18.20 3.81
CA ILE A 73 -14.06 19.59 4.21
C ILE A 73 -13.32 19.92 5.50
N THR A 74 -13.22 18.96 6.43
CA THR A 74 -12.55 19.16 7.73
C THR A 74 -11.04 18.92 7.73
N ASP A 75 -10.50 18.23 6.71
CA ASP A 75 -9.04 18.08 6.59
C ASP A 75 -8.37 19.44 6.36
N ARG A 76 -7.22 19.64 7.02
CA ARG A 76 -6.62 20.95 7.40
C ARG A 76 -6.31 21.95 6.28
N ASN A 77 -6.64 21.65 5.02
CA ASN A 77 -6.34 22.47 3.85
C ASN A 77 -7.53 23.27 3.31
N TYR A 78 -8.74 23.13 3.87
CA TYR A 78 -9.97 23.71 3.29
C TYR A 78 -10.71 24.68 4.23
N GLN A 79 -9.96 25.59 4.85
CA GLN A 79 -10.56 26.79 5.46
C GLN A 79 -11.15 27.68 4.35
N ASN A 80 -12.32 28.29 4.59
CA ASN A 80 -13.03 29.21 3.69
C ASN A 80 -13.81 28.57 2.53
N THR A 81 -14.42 27.41 2.76
CA THR A 81 -15.20 26.71 1.72
C THR A 81 -16.70 26.80 1.99
N ILE A 82 -17.47 27.05 0.93
CA ILE A 82 -18.94 26.96 0.92
C ILE A 82 -19.32 25.69 0.15
N VAL A 83 -20.06 24.80 0.80
CA VAL A 83 -20.53 23.55 0.18
C VAL A 83 -22.06 23.50 0.17
N LEU A 84 -22.62 23.13 -0.98
CA LEU A 84 -24.07 22.95 -1.16
C LEU A 84 -24.40 21.46 -1.05
N VAL A 85 -25.29 21.10 -0.13
CA VAL A 85 -25.72 19.71 0.08
C VAL A 85 -27.24 19.61 -0.04
N PRO A 86 -27.80 18.73 -0.89
CA PRO A 86 -29.24 18.52 -0.97
C PRO A 86 -29.86 18.19 0.40
N LYS A 87 -31.06 18.72 0.67
CA LYS A 87 -31.78 18.53 1.95
C LYS A 87 -31.96 17.08 2.34
N THR A 88 -32.33 16.24 1.38
CA THR A 88 -32.52 14.80 1.61
C THR A 88 -31.22 14.09 2.05
N GLU A 89 -30.08 14.50 1.51
CA GLU A 89 -28.76 13.95 1.86
C GLU A 89 -28.28 14.49 3.21
N PHE A 90 -28.49 15.78 3.47
CA PHE A 90 -28.15 16.41 4.75
C PHE A 90 -28.96 15.83 5.93
N GLU A 91 -30.28 15.70 5.78
CA GLU A 91 -31.17 15.23 6.85
C GLU A 91 -30.95 13.76 7.19
N THR A 92 -30.57 12.94 6.21
CA THR A 92 -30.23 11.52 6.43
C THR A 92 -29.00 11.38 7.33
N ASP A 93 -28.03 12.27 7.19
CA ASP A 93 -26.70 12.17 7.82
C ASP A 93 -26.40 13.30 8.83
N ILE A 94 -27.44 14.02 9.30
CA ILE A 94 -27.34 15.19 10.20
C ILE A 94 -26.55 14.93 11.50
N LYS A 95 -26.58 13.69 11.99
CA LYS A 95 -25.84 13.28 13.20
C LYS A 95 -24.33 13.32 13.02
N ASP A 96 -23.83 13.19 11.80
CA ASP A 96 -22.41 13.27 11.50
C ASP A 96 -21.95 14.72 11.31
N PHE A 97 -22.81 15.58 10.75
CA PHE A 97 -22.55 17.03 10.68
C PHE A 97 -22.47 17.70 12.05
N ASN A 98 -23.36 17.33 12.98
CA ASN A 98 -23.41 17.91 14.33
C ASN A 98 -22.21 17.55 15.24
N LYS A 99 -21.31 16.65 14.80
CA LYS A 99 -20.09 16.27 15.54
C LYS A 99 -18.90 17.17 15.25
N ILE A 100 -19.03 18.10 14.30
CA ILE A 100 -17.93 18.94 13.83
C ILE A 100 -18.01 20.27 14.55
N ASP A 101 -17.04 20.50 15.43
CA ASP A 101 -16.80 21.83 15.96
C ASP A 101 -16.41 22.75 14.78
N ASP A 102 -17.02 23.94 14.71
CA ASP A 102 -16.74 24.98 13.68
C ASP A 102 -17.35 24.78 12.27
N LEU A 103 -18.39 23.95 12.11
CA LEU A 103 -19.22 23.89 10.90
C LEU A 103 -20.56 24.65 11.09
N TYR A 104 -20.82 25.67 10.26
CA TYR A 104 -22.11 26.36 10.21
C TYR A 104 -22.93 25.86 9.03
N TYR A 105 -24.23 25.65 9.23
CA TYR A 105 -25.14 25.33 8.14
C TYR A 105 -26.45 26.11 8.22
N SER A 106 -27.01 26.46 7.06
CA SER A 106 -28.36 27.03 6.94
C SER A 106 -29.12 26.35 5.81
N ASP A 107 -30.41 26.11 6.05
CA ASP A 107 -31.36 25.77 4.97
C ASP A 107 -31.48 27.01 4.05
N ILE A 108 -31.33 26.80 2.75
CA ILE A 108 -31.62 27.80 1.74
C ILE A 108 -32.59 27.20 0.73
N THR A 109 -33.75 27.84 0.62
CA THR A 109 -34.74 27.52 -0.40
C THR A 109 -34.69 28.58 -1.50
N ASN A 110 -34.30 28.19 -2.71
CA ASN A 110 -34.26 29.08 -3.88
C ASN A 110 -35.01 28.44 -5.06
N SER A 111 -35.58 29.24 -5.96
CA SER A 111 -36.28 28.76 -7.16
C SER A 111 -35.37 27.99 -8.15
N LYS A 112 -34.05 28.22 -8.12
CA LYS A 112 -33.06 27.52 -8.97
C LYS A 112 -32.47 26.25 -8.34
N LEU A 113 -32.38 26.19 -7.00
CA LEU A 113 -31.82 25.06 -6.24
C LEU A 113 -32.94 24.47 -5.38
N LYS A 114 -33.44 23.29 -5.74
CA LYS A 114 -34.41 22.56 -4.90
C LYS A 114 -33.77 22.29 -3.54
N GLU A 115 -34.49 22.60 -2.45
CA GLU A 115 -34.19 22.29 -1.05
C GLU A 115 -32.72 21.89 -0.76
N THR A 116 -31.86 22.86 -0.43
CA THR A 116 -30.41 22.65 -0.27
C THR A 116 -29.92 23.30 1.03
N TYR A 117 -29.10 22.58 1.80
CA TYR A 117 -28.33 23.16 2.90
C TYR A 117 -27.02 23.74 2.38
N VAL A 118 -26.64 24.89 2.93
CA VAL A 118 -25.33 25.49 2.72
C VAL A 118 -24.49 25.26 3.95
N LEU A 119 -23.35 24.61 3.75
CA LEU A 119 -22.31 24.37 4.75
C LEU A 119 -21.20 25.41 4.60
N VAL A 120 -20.78 26.03 5.69
CA VAL A 120 -19.70 27.01 5.73
C VAL A 120 -18.70 26.60 6.82
N THR A 121 -17.44 26.38 6.44
CA THR A 121 -16.36 26.16 7.41
C THR A 121 -15.95 27.49 8.03
N LYS A 122 -15.76 27.53 9.35
CA LYS A 122 -15.41 28.75 10.09
C LYS A 122 -14.11 29.37 9.58
N ASN A 123 -14.12 30.70 9.46
CA ASN A 123 -12.91 31.51 9.29
C ASN A 123 -12.67 32.38 10.52
N LYS A 124 -11.40 32.51 10.92
CA LYS A 124 -10.92 33.51 11.87
C LYS A 124 -9.95 34.41 11.11
N ASP A 125 -10.22 35.72 11.09
CA ASP A 125 -9.30 36.72 10.55
C ASP A 125 -7.95 36.72 11.31
N GLU A 126 -6.92 37.42 10.82
CA GLU A 126 -5.61 37.55 11.53
C GLU A 126 -5.78 38.10 12.97
N GLU A 127 -6.91 38.76 13.24
CA GLU A 127 -7.33 39.26 14.55
C GLU A 127 -8.36 38.37 15.29
N ASN A 128 -8.53 37.10 14.92
CA ASN A 128 -9.45 36.14 15.54
C ASN A 128 -10.96 36.50 15.49
N ARG A 129 -11.37 37.40 14.59
CA ARG A 129 -12.80 37.75 14.41
C ARG A 129 -13.53 36.67 13.62
N GLU A 130 -14.70 36.26 14.10
CA GLU A 130 -15.58 35.29 13.44
C GLU A 130 -16.48 35.98 12.41
N TRP A 131 -16.60 35.38 11.22
CA TRP A 131 -17.44 35.90 10.14
C TRP A 131 -18.57 34.91 9.86
N ILE A 132 -19.81 35.38 10.01
CA ILE A 132 -21.01 34.62 9.64
C ILE A 132 -21.54 35.21 8.34
N ILE A 133 -21.62 34.40 7.29
CA ILE A 133 -22.22 34.80 6.02
C ILE A 133 -23.74 34.79 6.20
N SER A 134 -24.41 35.93 6.03
CA SER A 134 -25.87 35.99 6.16
C SER A 134 -26.59 35.30 4.98
N ASN A 135 -27.79 34.78 5.24
CA ASN A 135 -28.62 34.13 4.22
C ASN A 135 -28.94 35.05 3.03
N GLU A 136 -29.08 36.36 3.28
CA GLU A 136 -29.26 37.38 2.23
C GLU A 136 -28.04 37.49 1.32
N VAL A 137 -26.83 37.41 1.88
CA VAL A 137 -25.58 37.45 1.11
C VAL A 137 -25.42 36.18 0.27
N ILE A 138 -25.78 35.01 0.80
CA ILE A 138 -25.77 33.78 0.02
C ILE A 138 -26.83 33.85 -1.08
N THR A 139 -28.04 34.29 -0.78
CA THR A 139 -29.13 34.40 -1.77
C THR A 139 -28.77 35.37 -2.91
N SER A 140 -28.15 36.51 -2.60
CA SER A 140 -27.67 37.46 -3.62
C SER A 140 -26.52 36.91 -4.47
N ILE A 141 -25.67 36.03 -3.92
CA ILE A 141 -24.70 35.25 -4.71
C ILE A 141 -25.43 34.27 -5.64
N LEU A 142 -26.40 33.52 -5.11
CA LEU A 142 -27.15 32.52 -5.88
C LEU A 142 -27.99 33.14 -7.01
N ASN A 143 -28.45 34.38 -6.83
CA ASN A 143 -29.20 35.13 -7.83
C ASN A 143 -28.32 35.81 -8.88
N GLY A 144 -26.98 35.77 -8.73
CA GLY A 144 -26.04 36.49 -9.60
C GLY A 144 -26.00 38.00 -9.36
N GLU A 145 -26.61 38.49 -8.28
CA GLU A 145 -26.62 39.91 -7.90
C GLU A 145 -25.27 40.34 -7.32
N LYS A 146 -24.58 39.42 -6.64
CA LYS A 146 -23.23 39.61 -6.09
C LYS A 146 -22.21 38.78 -6.87
N VAL A 147 -21.51 39.44 -7.78
CA VAL A 147 -20.52 38.82 -8.70
C VAL A 147 -19.07 38.99 -8.27
N SER A 148 -18.83 39.64 -7.13
CA SER A 148 -17.50 39.80 -6.54
C SER A 148 -17.55 39.77 -5.01
N TRP A 149 -16.50 39.23 -4.41
CA TRP A 149 -16.33 39.19 -2.96
C TRP A 149 -15.27 40.19 -2.49
N ILE A 150 -15.08 40.25 -1.17
CA ILE A 150 -14.03 41.03 -0.51
C ILE A 150 -12.68 40.71 -1.15
N ASN A 151 -11.86 41.75 -1.33
CA ASN A 151 -10.58 41.72 -2.06
C ASN A 151 -10.68 41.51 -3.58
N GLY A 152 -11.85 41.72 -4.19
CA GLY A 152 -11.98 41.81 -5.65
C GLY A 152 -12.02 40.46 -6.39
N ILE A 153 -12.24 39.36 -5.67
CA ILE A 153 -12.35 38.02 -6.24
C ILE A 153 -13.69 37.88 -6.97
N LYS A 154 -13.67 37.46 -8.24
CA LYS A 154 -14.87 37.28 -9.08
C LYS A 154 -15.60 35.98 -8.76
N ILE A 155 -16.91 36.07 -8.57
CA ILE A 155 -17.84 34.96 -8.40
C ILE A 155 -18.41 34.66 -9.80
N SER A 156 -18.08 33.51 -10.39
CA SER A 156 -18.49 33.15 -11.76
C SER A 156 -19.74 32.29 -11.79
N GLU A 157 -20.73 32.67 -12.60
CA GLU A 157 -21.88 31.84 -12.98
C GLU A 157 -21.43 30.64 -13.84
N THR A 158 -22.12 29.49 -13.75
CA THR A 158 -21.77 28.30 -14.56
C THR A 158 -23.01 27.64 -15.20
N ASP A 159 -22.79 27.22 -16.45
CA ASP A 159 -23.38 26.20 -17.33
C ASP A 159 -24.74 25.51 -17.02
N SER A 160 -25.33 25.03 -18.11
CA SER A 160 -26.65 24.46 -18.41
C SER A 160 -27.29 23.44 -17.44
N ASP A 161 -26.61 22.98 -16.39
CA ASP A 161 -27.10 21.97 -15.44
C ASP A 161 -27.50 22.52 -14.05
N ASN A 162 -27.58 23.85 -13.89
CA ASN A 162 -28.18 24.52 -12.71
C ASN A 162 -27.48 24.24 -11.36
N THR A 163 -26.21 23.80 -11.35
CA THR A 163 -25.37 23.69 -10.15
C THR A 163 -24.67 25.03 -9.88
N LEU A 164 -24.89 25.62 -8.71
CA LEU A 164 -24.31 26.92 -8.37
C LEU A 164 -22.95 26.75 -7.68
N ILE A 165 -21.89 27.22 -8.35
CA ILE A 165 -20.50 27.13 -7.86
C ILE A 165 -20.11 28.50 -7.30
N VAL A 166 -20.00 28.62 -5.97
CA VAL A 166 -19.45 29.82 -5.32
C VAL A 166 -17.94 29.64 -5.21
N ASN A 167 -17.17 30.38 -6.02
CA ASN A 167 -15.70 30.34 -5.97
C ASN A 167 -15.19 30.97 -4.66
N TYR A 168 -14.91 30.13 -3.68
CA TYR A 168 -13.65 30.25 -2.93
C TYR A 168 -12.91 28.91 -3.05
N ILE A 169 -11.73 29.00 -3.68
CA ILE A 169 -10.85 27.94 -4.18
C ILE A 169 -11.32 27.28 -5.49
N LEU A 170 -10.37 27.31 -6.44
CA LEU A 170 -10.45 27.10 -7.89
C LEU A 170 -11.51 26.10 -8.35
N LYS A 171 -12.39 26.52 -9.26
CA LYS A 171 -13.23 25.65 -10.09
C LYS A 171 -12.44 24.54 -10.80
N THR A 172 -11.14 24.75 -11.07
CA THR A 172 -10.23 23.73 -11.60
C THR A 172 -9.65 22.79 -10.55
N GLU A 173 -9.86 23.02 -9.26
CA GLU A 173 -9.52 22.11 -8.16
C GLU A 173 -10.77 21.42 -7.65
N LEU A 174 -11.89 22.10 -7.40
CA LEU A 174 -13.09 21.40 -6.93
C LEU A 174 -13.78 20.60 -8.03
N ALA A 175 -13.82 21.08 -9.27
CA ALA A 175 -14.34 20.30 -10.40
C ALA A 175 -13.29 19.35 -10.96
N SER A 176 -11.98 19.52 -10.72
CA SER A 176 -11.01 18.44 -10.96
C SER A 176 -10.97 17.46 -9.81
N ILE A 177 -11.46 17.79 -8.62
CA ILE A 177 -11.68 16.87 -7.49
C ILE A 177 -13.00 16.11 -7.71
N LEU A 178 -14.09 16.79 -8.07
CA LEU A 178 -15.36 16.13 -8.46
C LEU A 178 -15.24 15.39 -9.79
N ASN A 179 -14.53 15.92 -10.79
CA ASN A 179 -14.19 15.19 -12.01
C ASN A 179 -12.98 14.27 -11.83
N SER A 180 -12.18 14.35 -10.77
CA SER A 180 -11.31 13.22 -10.40
C SER A 180 -12.09 12.15 -9.67
N TYR A 181 -13.23 12.51 -9.09
CA TYR A 181 -14.19 11.55 -8.54
C TYR A 181 -15.20 11.00 -9.56
N THR A 182 -15.40 11.64 -10.72
CA THR A 182 -16.29 11.11 -11.79
C THR A 182 -15.58 10.81 -13.11
N SER A 183 -14.37 11.30 -13.35
CA SER A 183 -13.68 11.26 -14.65
C SER A 183 -12.16 11.05 -14.61
N GLU A 184 -11.51 11.07 -13.43
CA GLU A 184 -10.14 10.55 -13.26
C GLU A 184 -10.27 9.13 -12.72
N GLN A 185 -10.31 8.23 -13.70
CA GLN A 185 -10.29 6.79 -13.49
C GLN A 185 -9.23 6.39 -12.45
N TYR A 186 -9.69 5.63 -11.45
CA TYR A 186 -8.91 4.68 -10.62
C TYR A 186 -8.22 5.13 -9.33
N ASN A 187 -8.54 6.28 -8.73
CA ASN A 187 -8.50 6.37 -7.27
C ASN A 187 -9.91 6.15 -6.73
N THR A 188 -10.30 4.88 -6.63
CA THR A 188 -11.33 4.46 -5.68
C THR A 188 -11.03 5.19 -4.37
N ILE A 189 -11.79 6.23 -4.03
CA ILE A 189 -11.94 6.59 -2.62
C ILE A 189 -12.39 5.27 -2.02
N ASN A 190 -11.49 4.62 -1.27
CA ASN A 190 -11.85 3.43 -0.55
C ASN A 190 -13.05 3.87 0.31
N ASN A 191 -14.24 3.31 0.07
CA ASN A 191 -15.44 3.53 0.91
C ASN A 191 -15.23 2.99 2.34
N TYR A 192 -13.97 2.74 2.72
CA TYR A 192 -13.48 2.08 3.90
C TYR A 192 -12.67 3.08 4.70
N THR A 193 -12.99 3.19 5.98
CA THR A 193 -12.10 3.81 6.96
C THR A 193 -10.73 3.11 6.94
N ASN A 194 -9.66 3.80 7.35
CA ASN A 194 -8.32 3.17 7.42
C ASN A 194 -8.32 1.93 8.30
N PHE A 195 -9.13 1.90 9.36
CA PHE A 195 -9.35 0.70 10.17
C PHE A 195 -9.93 -0.46 9.36
N GLN A 196 -10.98 -0.21 8.56
CA GLN A 196 -11.55 -1.22 7.67
C GLN A 196 -10.56 -1.67 6.61
N SER A 197 -9.78 -0.75 6.01
CA SER A 197 -8.72 -1.08 5.07
C SER A 197 -7.63 -1.95 5.70
N SER A 198 -7.24 -1.69 6.96
CA SER A 198 -6.31 -2.56 7.70
C SER A 198 -6.88 -3.97 7.92
N LEU A 199 -8.17 -4.08 8.24
CA LEU A 199 -8.84 -5.38 8.36
C LEU A 199 -8.93 -6.11 7.03
N ILE A 200 -9.27 -5.40 5.94
CA ILE A 200 -9.32 -5.97 4.59
C ILE A 200 -7.96 -6.53 4.21
N LEU A 201 -6.89 -5.75 4.40
CA LEU A 201 -5.52 -6.16 4.15
C LEU A 201 -5.16 -7.42 4.95
N PHE A 202 -5.39 -7.40 6.27
CA PHE A 202 -5.05 -8.52 7.15
C PHE A 202 -5.78 -9.81 6.79
N PHE A 203 -7.11 -9.76 6.63
CA PHE A 203 -7.87 -10.97 6.31
C PHE A 203 -7.62 -11.46 4.88
N SER A 204 -7.32 -10.56 3.93
CA SER A 204 -6.88 -10.96 2.58
C SER A 204 -5.59 -11.76 2.63
N TYR A 205 -4.62 -11.32 3.44
CA TYR A 205 -3.38 -12.08 3.66
C TYR A 205 -3.64 -13.40 4.38
N ILE A 206 -4.53 -13.47 5.37
CA ILE A 206 -4.86 -14.72 6.07
C ILE A 206 -5.44 -15.78 5.12
N ILE A 207 -6.35 -15.40 4.23
CA ILE A 207 -6.98 -16.31 3.26
C ILE A 207 -5.94 -16.96 2.34
N VAL A 208 -4.86 -16.24 2.02
CA VAL A 208 -3.76 -16.73 1.17
C VAL A 208 -2.71 -17.48 1.99
N PHE A 209 -2.35 -16.95 3.15
CA PHE A 209 -1.34 -17.50 4.04
C PHE A 209 -1.67 -18.93 4.49
N ILE A 210 -2.92 -19.19 4.89
CA ILE A 210 -3.32 -20.51 5.43
C ILE A 210 -3.09 -21.64 4.42
N PRO A 211 -3.63 -21.60 3.18
CA PRO A 211 -3.37 -22.63 2.18
C PRO A 211 -1.89 -22.79 1.85
N LEU A 212 -1.16 -21.68 1.72
CA LEU A 212 0.27 -21.68 1.37
C LEU A 212 1.11 -22.38 2.42
N ILE A 213 0.88 -22.09 3.70
CA ILE A 213 1.52 -22.80 4.81
C ILE A 213 1.16 -24.28 4.80
N ILE A 214 -0.12 -24.64 4.61
CA ILE A 214 -0.57 -26.04 4.61
C ILE A 214 0.15 -26.85 3.53
N ILE A 215 0.31 -26.29 2.33
CA ILE A 215 0.98 -26.91 1.18
C ILE A 215 2.48 -27.02 1.43
N ASN A 216 3.10 -25.98 1.98
CA ASN A 216 4.56 -25.85 2.10
C ASN A 216 5.13 -26.26 3.45
N ARG A 217 4.29 -26.68 4.42
CA ARG A 217 4.67 -26.95 5.82
C ARG A 217 5.88 -27.86 6.00
N ARG A 218 6.02 -28.88 5.14
CA ARG A 218 7.14 -29.84 5.24
C ARG A 218 8.46 -29.15 4.95
N SER A 219 8.60 -28.55 3.76
CA SER A 219 9.86 -27.88 3.42
C SER A 219 10.16 -26.67 4.31
N ILE A 220 9.16 -25.92 4.79
CA ILE A 220 9.41 -24.85 5.77
C ILE A 220 10.03 -25.43 7.03
N LYS A 221 9.43 -26.49 7.58
CA LYS A 221 9.93 -27.17 8.77
C LYS A 221 11.35 -27.73 8.55
N ASP A 222 11.58 -28.37 7.42
CA ASP A 222 12.87 -28.97 7.09
C ASP A 222 13.97 -27.89 6.96
N ASP A 223 13.65 -26.74 6.36
CA ASP A 223 14.57 -25.61 6.23
C ASP A 223 14.87 -24.93 7.58
N PHE A 224 13.89 -24.87 8.50
CA PHE A 224 14.12 -24.41 9.87
C PHE A 224 15.05 -25.34 10.63
N ILE A 225 14.83 -26.66 10.53
CA ILE A 225 15.70 -27.67 11.15
C ILE A 225 17.11 -27.59 10.58
N TYR A 226 17.25 -27.40 9.26
CA TYR A 226 18.55 -27.23 8.62
C TYR A 226 19.27 -25.98 9.11
N LEU A 227 18.57 -24.86 9.21
CA LEU A 227 19.12 -23.58 9.66
C LEU A 227 19.66 -23.67 11.10
N GLU A 228 19.02 -24.46 11.96
CA GLU A 228 19.46 -24.72 13.34
C GLU A 228 20.68 -25.64 13.43
N LYS A 229 20.83 -26.57 12.48
CA LYS A 229 21.92 -27.57 12.47
C LYS A 229 23.23 -27.08 11.86
N GLU A 230 23.25 -25.94 11.18
CA GLU A 230 24.48 -25.40 10.60
C GLU A 230 25.52 -25.04 11.66
N HIS A 231 26.81 -25.05 11.28
CA HIS A 231 27.94 -24.74 12.16
C HIS A 231 27.91 -23.33 12.76
N HIS A 232 27.12 -22.41 12.21
CA HIS A 232 26.84 -21.11 12.78
C HIS A 232 25.49 -21.14 13.50
N PRO A 233 25.36 -20.49 14.68
CA PRO A 233 24.06 -20.38 15.33
C PRO A 233 23.08 -19.71 14.38
N ALA A 234 21.89 -20.31 14.22
CA ALA A 234 20.83 -19.82 13.32
C ALA A 234 20.61 -18.32 13.44
N LEU A 235 20.57 -17.80 14.67
CA LEU A 235 20.42 -16.37 14.96
C LEU A 235 21.55 -15.53 14.33
N GLY A 236 22.81 -15.97 14.41
CA GLY A 236 23.94 -15.26 13.81
C GLY A 236 23.86 -15.21 12.28
N LYS A 237 23.41 -16.29 11.64
CA LYS A 237 23.18 -16.34 10.19
C LYS A 237 22.01 -15.44 9.76
N ILE A 238 20.92 -15.40 10.53
CA ILE A 238 19.79 -14.50 10.30
C ILE A 238 20.23 -13.04 10.44
N LEU A 239 20.90 -12.69 11.53
CA LEU A 239 21.34 -11.31 11.81
C LEU A 239 22.37 -10.81 10.79
N SER A 240 23.33 -11.65 10.38
CA SER A 240 24.29 -11.28 9.33
C SER A 240 23.59 -11.10 7.98
N SER A 241 22.68 -12.01 7.60
CA SER A 241 21.89 -11.88 6.36
C SER A 241 21.03 -10.61 6.35
N PHE A 242 20.40 -10.31 7.49
CA PHE A 242 19.69 -9.05 7.70
C PHE A 242 20.62 -7.83 7.59
N ALA A 243 21.82 -7.86 8.16
CA ALA A 243 22.77 -6.76 8.04
C ALA A 243 23.18 -6.50 6.58
N TYR A 244 23.38 -7.55 5.78
CA TYR A 244 23.60 -7.40 4.33
C TYR A 244 22.38 -6.82 3.62
N MET A 245 21.17 -7.26 3.97
CA MET A 245 19.92 -6.73 3.41
C MET A 245 19.74 -5.25 3.73
N PHE A 246 20.03 -4.86 4.97
CA PHE A 246 19.95 -3.48 5.44
C PHE A 246 20.98 -2.58 4.75
N ALA A 247 22.23 -3.03 4.62
CA ALA A 247 23.24 -2.30 3.86
C ALA A 247 22.81 -2.12 2.39
N PHE A 248 22.24 -3.16 1.79
CA PHE A 248 21.73 -3.10 0.42
C PHE A 248 20.53 -2.16 0.29
N SER A 249 19.60 -2.14 1.25
CA SER A 249 18.46 -1.22 1.24
C SER A 249 18.87 0.24 1.33
N ILE A 250 19.95 0.57 2.06
CA ILE A 250 20.53 1.92 2.07
C ILE A 250 20.99 2.31 0.66
N VAL A 251 21.70 1.43 -0.04
CA VAL A 251 22.13 1.69 -1.43
C VAL A 251 20.93 1.92 -2.35
N LEU A 252 19.88 1.10 -2.25
CA LEU A 252 18.66 1.30 -3.04
C LEU A 252 17.96 2.63 -2.71
N GLY A 253 17.90 3.02 -1.43
CA GLY A 253 17.33 4.29 -1.00
C GLY A 253 18.10 5.50 -1.55
N LEU A 254 19.43 5.44 -1.55
CA LEU A 254 20.29 6.46 -2.16
C LEU A 254 20.08 6.55 -3.67
N LEU A 255 19.99 5.41 -4.36
CA LEU A 255 19.69 5.36 -5.79
C LEU A 255 18.30 5.93 -6.09
N SER A 256 17.28 5.53 -5.33
CA SER A 256 15.93 6.07 -5.49
C SER A 256 15.92 7.59 -5.31
N THR A 257 16.58 8.10 -4.27
CA THR A 257 16.71 9.55 -4.02
C THR A 257 17.41 10.28 -5.16
N LEU A 258 18.50 9.71 -5.68
CA LEU A 258 19.22 10.24 -6.85
C LEU A 258 18.28 10.35 -8.06
N PHE A 259 17.56 9.28 -8.40
CA PHE A 259 16.66 9.28 -9.55
C PHE A 259 15.43 10.18 -9.37
N LYS A 260 14.88 10.27 -8.15
CA LYS A 260 13.85 11.26 -7.83
C LYS A 260 14.35 12.67 -8.11
N SER A 261 15.58 13.00 -7.68
CA SER A 261 16.19 14.31 -7.96
C SER A 261 16.47 14.53 -9.45
N LEU A 262 16.93 13.52 -10.19
CA LEU A 262 17.22 13.64 -11.63
C LEU A 262 15.96 13.89 -12.46
N PHE A 263 14.82 13.33 -12.05
CA PHE A 263 13.55 13.45 -12.75
C PHE A 263 12.58 14.46 -12.13
N ASN A 264 13.01 15.22 -11.11
CA ASN A 264 12.16 16.14 -10.34
C ASN A 264 10.88 15.48 -9.80
N LEU A 265 11.00 14.23 -9.34
CA LEU A 265 9.89 13.48 -8.73
C LEU A 265 9.85 13.75 -7.22
N SER A 266 8.64 13.70 -6.66
CA SER A 266 8.39 13.84 -5.23
C SER A 266 7.48 12.71 -4.74
N GLY A 267 7.39 12.54 -3.42
CA GLY A 267 6.60 11.48 -2.80
C GLY A 267 7.29 10.11 -2.83
N ASP A 268 6.56 9.10 -2.37
CA ASP A 268 6.95 7.69 -2.36
C ASP A 268 6.02 6.88 -3.28
N SER A 269 6.23 5.56 -3.34
CA SER A 269 5.34 4.68 -4.09
C SER A 269 3.97 4.61 -3.42
N ALA A 270 2.92 4.43 -4.23
CA ALA A 270 1.56 4.27 -3.76
C ALA A 270 1.42 3.13 -2.75
N ASN A 271 2.19 2.04 -2.94
CA ASN A 271 2.24 0.94 -1.98
C ASN A 271 2.90 1.33 -0.64
N GLN A 272 3.99 2.10 -0.66
CA GLN A 272 4.63 2.58 0.57
C GLN A 272 3.71 3.53 1.33
N ASP A 273 3.12 4.50 0.63
CA ASP A 273 2.21 5.49 1.20
C ASP A 273 1.00 4.81 1.84
N ALA A 274 0.37 3.87 1.13
CA ALA A 274 -0.77 3.10 1.66
C ALA A 274 -0.40 2.33 2.93
N ILE A 275 0.76 1.68 2.98
CA ILE A 275 1.20 0.95 4.18
C ILE A 275 1.46 1.90 5.35
N VAL A 276 2.13 3.04 5.12
CA VAL A 276 2.40 4.04 6.17
C VAL A 276 1.10 4.64 6.72
N GLU A 277 0.14 4.96 5.84
CA GLU A 277 -1.17 5.48 6.24
C GLU A 277 -1.94 4.47 7.10
N LEU A 278 -1.96 3.20 6.70
CA LEU A 278 -2.65 2.16 7.46
C LEU A 278 -1.93 1.83 8.78
N LEU A 279 -0.61 1.84 8.81
CA LEU A 279 0.21 1.60 10.01
C LEU A 279 -0.04 2.65 11.11
N THR A 280 -0.22 3.91 10.72
CA THR A 280 -0.44 5.03 11.65
C THR A 280 -1.92 5.18 12.07
N SER A 281 -2.81 4.36 11.51
CA SER A 281 -4.23 4.35 11.84
C SER A 281 -4.56 3.52 13.09
N LYS A 282 -5.82 3.59 13.56
CA LYS A 282 -6.34 2.70 14.62
C LYS A 282 -6.23 1.21 14.28
N GLY A 283 -6.11 0.86 13.00
CA GLY A 283 -5.92 -0.51 12.52
C GLY A 283 -4.45 -0.95 12.43
N GLY A 284 -3.49 -0.10 12.83
CA GLY A 284 -2.06 -0.32 12.63
C GLY A 284 -1.54 -1.68 13.09
N ILE A 285 -2.06 -2.24 14.20
CA ILE A 285 -1.65 -3.57 14.69
C ILE A 285 -1.91 -4.69 13.66
N PHE A 286 -3.02 -4.62 12.92
CA PHE A 286 -3.32 -5.59 11.86
C PHE A 286 -2.33 -5.48 10.71
N VAL A 287 -1.89 -4.25 10.40
CA VAL A 287 -0.89 -3.98 9.37
C VAL A 287 0.48 -4.47 9.83
N VAL A 288 0.89 -4.23 11.08
CA VAL A 288 2.14 -4.75 11.66
C VAL A 288 2.21 -6.27 11.55
N VAL A 289 1.17 -6.99 11.98
CA VAL A 289 1.13 -8.45 11.88
C VAL A 289 1.22 -8.88 10.41
N THR A 290 0.55 -8.16 9.52
CA THR A 290 0.58 -8.46 8.09
C THR A 290 1.98 -8.26 7.51
N THR A 291 2.58 -7.09 7.65
CA THR A 291 3.87 -6.74 7.01
C THR A 291 5.06 -7.47 7.63
N VAL A 292 5.02 -7.76 8.94
CA VAL A 292 6.14 -8.39 9.65
C VAL A 292 6.08 -9.91 9.60
N ILE A 293 4.88 -10.50 9.57
CA ILE A 293 4.73 -11.97 9.70
C ILE A 293 4.10 -12.58 8.44
N LEU A 294 2.90 -12.14 8.06
CA LEU A 294 2.15 -12.81 6.99
C LEU A 294 2.79 -12.59 5.61
N ALA A 295 3.16 -11.35 5.30
CA ALA A 295 3.70 -10.97 3.99
C ALA A 295 5.05 -11.63 3.70
N PRO A 296 6.07 -11.61 4.58
CA PRO A 296 7.33 -12.30 4.32
C PRO A 296 7.15 -13.80 4.05
N VAL A 297 6.25 -14.48 4.77
CA VAL A 297 5.98 -15.89 4.50
C VAL A 297 5.34 -16.09 3.13
N VAL A 298 4.28 -15.34 2.81
CA VAL A 298 3.58 -15.47 1.52
C VAL A 298 4.51 -15.13 0.36
N GLU A 299 5.22 -14.00 0.46
CA GLU A 299 6.09 -13.49 -0.58
C GLU A 299 7.27 -14.44 -0.86
N GLU A 300 7.97 -14.92 0.18
CA GLU A 300 9.10 -15.82 -0.06
C GLU A 300 8.64 -17.19 -0.62
N LEU A 301 7.50 -17.73 -0.16
CA LEU A 301 6.95 -18.98 -0.71
C LEU A 301 6.56 -18.86 -2.18
N VAL A 302 5.98 -17.73 -2.57
CA VAL A 302 5.54 -17.48 -3.95
C VAL A 302 6.72 -17.10 -4.83
N PHE A 303 7.42 -16.03 -4.50
CA PHE A 303 8.42 -15.44 -5.37
C PHE A 303 9.76 -16.16 -5.34
N ARG A 304 10.13 -16.82 -4.24
CA ARG A 304 11.36 -17.63 -4.21
C ARG A 304 11.06 -19.08 -4.44
N LYS A 305 10.43 -19.73 -3.47
CA LYS A 305 10.32 -21.19 -3.48
C LYS A 305 9.60 -21.70 -4.72
N SER A 306 8.43 -21.14 -5.03
CA SER A 306 7.63 -21.61 -6.16
C SER A 306 8.27 -21.28 -7.50
N ILE A 307 8.74 -20.04 -7.72
CA ILE A 307 9.37 -19.65 -8.99
C ILE A 307 10.67 -20.42 -9.25
N PHE A 308 11.56 -20.53 -8.25
CA PHE A 308 12.80 -21.31 -8.40
C PHE A 308 12.54 -22.80 -8.58
N GLY A 309 11.47 -23.33 -7.98
CA GLY A 309 11.08 -24.72 -8.14
C GLY A 309 10.30 -25.05 -9.41
N LEU A 310 9.93 -24.05 -10.21
CA LEU A 310 9.30 -24.21 -11.53
C LEU A 310 10.28 -23.96 -12.68
N ILE A 311 11.27 -23.07 -12.47
CA ILE A 311 12.22 -22.66 -13.50
C ILE A 311 13.56 -23.36 -13.27
N LYS A 312 13.89 -24.33 -14.14
CA LYS A 312 15.14 -25.11 -14.06
C LYS A 312 16.40 -24.24 -14.12
N ASN A 313 16.41 -23.23 -14.98
CA ASN A 313 17.55 -22.33 -15.13
C ASN A 313 17.56 -21.30 -13.99
N GLN A 314 18.51 -21.44 -13.06
CA GLN A 314 18.57 -20.64 -11.84
C GLN A 314 18.79 -19.14 -12.11
N LYS A 315 19.47 -18.76 -13.20
CA LYS A 315 19.64 -17.35 -13.60
C LYS A 315 18.31 -16.77 -14.08
N VAL A 316 17.56 -17.54 -14.87
CA VAL A 316 16.22 -17.15 -15.33
C VAL A 316 15.26 -17.08 -14.15
N ALA A 317 15.32 -18.05 -13.23
CA ALA A 317 14.52 -18.06 -12.01
C ALA A 317 14.76 -16.80 -11.17
N LEU A 318 16.02 -16.40 -10.97
CA LEU A 318 16.38 -15.18 -10.27
C LEU A 318 15.78 -13.94 -10.93
N ILE A 319 15.93 -13.79 -12.25
CA ILE A 319 15.40 -12.64 -12.99
C ILE A 319 13.88 -12.59 -12.90
N VAL A 320 13.20 -13.71 -13.15
CA VAL A 320 11.72 -13.78 -13.09
C VAL A 320 11.23 -13.50 -11.67
N SER A 321 11.87 -14.10 -10.66
CA SER A 321 11.58 -13.90 -9.24
C SER A 321 11.72 -12.44 -8.81
N ALA A 322 12.82 -11.79 -9.19
CA ALA A 322 13.09 -10.39 -8.84
C ALA A 322 12.13 -9.43 -9.55
N THR A 323 11.92 -9.62 -10.86
CA THR A 323 11.07 -8.75 -11.65
C THR A 323 9.61 -8.88 -11.26
N THR A 324 9.09 -10.10 -11.09
CA THR A 324 7.69 -10.31 -10.67
C THR A 324 7.44 -9.75 -9.27
N PHE A 325 8.37 -9.95 -8.33
CA PHE A 325 8.32 -9.33 -7.01
C PHE A 325 8.28 -7.80 -7.12
N GLY A 326 9.13 -7.20 -7.94
CA GLY A 326 9.13 -5.74 -8.11
C GLY A 326 7.85 -5.21 -8.75
N LEU A 327 7.39 -5.84 -9.84
CA LEU A 327 6.24 -5.38 -10.63
C LEU A 327 4.93 -5.37 -9.84
N ILE A 328 4.69 -6.34 -8.95
CA ILE A 328 3.47 -6.36 -8.15
C ILE A 328 3.39 -5.18 -7.16
N HIS A 329 4.53 -4.66 -6.72
CA HIS A 329 4.60 -3.56 -5.74
C HIS A 329 4.49 -2.18 -6.38
N VAL A 330 4.72 -2.08 -7.70
CA VAL A 330 4.52 -0.85 -8.49
C VAL A 330 3.32 -0.95 -9.43
N LEU A 331 2.43 -1.91 -9.16
CA LEU A 331 1.30 -2.22 -10.03
C LEU A 331 0.37 -1.01 -10.16
N THR A 332 0.14 -0.27 -9.09
CA THR A 332 -0.68 0.95 -9.09
C THR A 332 -0.11 2.01 -10.03
N GLU A 333 1.19 2.27 -9.95
CA GLU A 333 1.88 3.23 -10.83
C GLU A 333 1.88 2.75 -12.28
N LEU A 334 2.03 1.45 -12.51
CA LEU A 334 1.94 0.86 -13.84
C LEU A 334 0.53 0.99 -14.43
N LEU A 335 -0.53 0.77 -13.63
CA LEU A 335 -1.90 1.00 -14.05
C LEU A 335 -2.15 2.47 -14.34
N ASN A 336 -1.74 3.37 -13.44
CA ASN A 336 -1.90 4.82 -13.62
C ASN A 336 -1.25 5.31 -14.92
N LEU A 337 -0.06 4.80 -15.25
CA LEU A 337 0.60 5.08 -16.53
C LEU A 337 -0.22 4.59 -17.73
N ALA A 338 -0.87 3.43 -17.61
CA ALA A 338 -1.68 2.85 -18.68
C ALA A 338 -3.05 3.51 -18.84
N THR A 339 -3.64 4.02 -17.75
CA THR A 339 -5.02 4.55 -17.73
C THR A 339 -5.08 6.07 -17.82
N THR A 340 -4.11 6.79 -17.26
CA THR A 340 -4.19 8.25 -17.08
C THR A 340 -3.26 8.96 -18.07
N GLY A 341 -3.79 9.26 -19.26
CA GLY A 341 -3.11 10.09 -20.27
C GLY A 341 -2.09 9.38 -21.17
N GLY A 342 -2.00 8.05 -21.07
CA GLY A 342 -1.12 7.22 -21.91
C GLY A 342 0.37 7.26 -21.52
N PHE A 343 1.19 6.50 -22.26
CA PHE A 343 2.63 6.37 -22.01
C PHE A 343 3.36 7.71 -22.16
N ASN A 344 3.55 8.43 -21.05
CA ASN A 344 4.34 9.65 -21.00
C ASN A 344 5.68 9.43 -20.26
N LEU A 345 6.67 10.28 -20.56
CA LEU A 345 8.03 10.13 -20.05
C LEU A 345 8.10 10.26 -18.52
N THR A 346 7.28 11.15 -17.93
CA THR A 346 7.23 11.37 -16.48
C THR A 346 6.69 10.15 -15.74
N GLY A 347 5.63 9.53 -16.26
CA GLY A 347 5.05 8.31 -15.69
C GLY A 347 5.98 7.11 -15.85
N LEU A 348 6.67 6.98 -16.99
CA LEU A 348 7.74 5.98 -17.16
C LEU A 348 8.89 6.19 -16.15
N ALA A 349 9.32 7.45 -15.96
CA ALA A 349 10.33 7.79 -14.97
C ALA A 349 9.87 7.48 -13.53
N THR A 350 8.58 7.69 -13.24
CA THR A 350 7.97 7.37 -11.94
C THR A 350 7.98 5.88 -11.68
N VAL A 351 7.44 5.07 -12.60
CA VAL A 351 7.44 3.60 -12.50
C VAL A 351 8.87 3.08 -12.36
N PHE A 352 9.81 3.58 -13.17
CA PHE A 352 11.21 3.20 -13.09
C PHE A 352 11.82 3.52 -11.71
N THR A 353 11.65 4.76 -11.24
CA THR A 353 12.28 5.25 -10.00
C THR A 353 11.76 4.49 -8.78
N PHE A 354 10.45 4.24 -8.70
CA PHE A 354 9.87 3.48 -7.59
C PHE A 354 10.15 1.97 -7.68
N SER A 355 10.35 1.45 -8.89
CA SER A 355 10.78 0.06 -9.09
C SER A 355 12.18 -0.23 -8.55
N ILE A 356 13.06 0.78 -8.39
CA ILE A 356 14.43 0.59 -7.90
C ILE A 356 14.43 -0.15 -6.57
N SER A 357 13.61 0.30 -5.62
CA SER A 357 13.55 -0.30 -4.29
C SER A 357 12.96 -1.71 -4.34
N TYR A 358 11.88 -1.92 -5.09
CA TYR A 358 11.18 -3.21 -5.12
C TYR A 358 11.88 -4.26 -5.98
N VAL A 359 12.24 -3.95 -7.23
CA VAL A 359 13.01 -4.86 -8.09
C VAL A 359 14.39 -5.08 -7.51
N GLY A 360 15.05 -4.03 -7.01
CA GLY A 360 16.35 -4.14 -6.35
C GLY A 360 16.30 -5.10 -5.17
N MET A 361 15.34 -4.94 -4.25
CA MET A 361 15.17 -5.86 -3.13
C MET A 361 14.82 -7.28 -3.59
N GLY A 362 14.00 -7.40 -4.64
CA GLY A 362 13.71 -8.66 -5.31
C GLY A 362 14.97 -9.36 -5.84
N ILE A 363 15.91 -8.62 -6.43
CA ILE A 363 17.22 -9.14 -6.88
C ILE A 363 18.01 -9.65 -5.67
N PHE A 364 18.11 -8.84 -4.61
CA PHE A 364 18.85 -9.21 -3.41
C PHE A 364 18.32 -10.50 -2.78
N LEU A 365 17.01 -10.57 -2.51
CA LEU A 365 16.38 -11.75 -1.90
C LEU A 365 16.50 -12.99 -2.81
N SER A 366 16.35 -12.83 -4.13
CA SER A 366 16.50 -13.94 -5.09
C SER A 366 17.93 -14.46 -5.13
N TYR A 367 18.92 -13.56 -5.15
CA TYR A 367 20.33 -13.92 -5.08
C TYR A 367 20.67 -14.58 -3.73
N TRP A 368 20.17 -14.03 -2.62
CA TRP A 368 20.44 -14.54 -1.29
C TRP A 368 19.84 -15.93 -1.08
N TYR A 369 18.64 -16.19 -1.62
CA TYR A 369 18.03 -17.51 -1.66
C TYR A 369 18.86 -18.52 -2.44
N TYR A 370 19.27 -18.16 -3.67
CA TYR A 370 20.14 -19.01 -4.47
C TYR A 370 21.47 -19.32 -3.76
N LYS A 371 22.09 -18.30 -3.14
CA LYS A 371 23.38 -18.41 -2.45
C LYS A 371 23.31 -19.25 -1.18
N ASN A 372 22.19 -19.23 -0.46
CA ASN A 372 22.02 -19.92 0.82
C ASN A 372 21.25 -21.23 0.67
N ASN A 373 21.63 -22.04 -0.33
CA ASN A 373 21.11 -23.39 -0.55
C ASN A 373 19.58 -23.47 -0.66
N LYS A 374 18.94 -22.39 -1.17
CA LYS A 374 17.48 -22.30 -1.27
C LYS A 374 16.77 -22.51 0.08
N ASN A 375 17.38 -22.11 1.19
CA ASN A 375 16.75 -22.22 2.51
C ASN A 375 15.67 -21.15 2.70
N ILE A 376 14.39 -21.53 2.68
CA ILE A 376 13.30 -20.56 2.76
C ILE A 376 13.12 -19.94 4.14
N ALA A 377 13.43 -20.71 5.20
CA ALA A 377 13.30 -20.27 6.59
C ALA A 377 14.22 -19.08 6.89
N LEU A 378 15.44 -19.09 6.33
CA LEU A 378 16.38 -17.98 6.45
C LEU A 378 15.82 -16.70 5.81
N LEU A 379 15.27 -16.76 4.60
CA LEU A 379 14.70 -15.57 3.94
C LEU A 379 13.50 -15.03 4.68
N ILE A 380 12.57 -15.92 5.07
CA ILE A 380 11.39 -15.52 5.84
C ILE A 380 11.83 -14.77 7.10
N SER A 381 12.83 -15.30 7.82
CA SER A 381 13.31 -14.72 9.08
C SER A 381 13.99 -13.36 8.89
N MET A 382 14.90 -13.24 7.92
CA MET A 382 15.59 -11.96 7.67
C MET A 382 14.66 -10.91 7.06
N HIS A 383 13.71 -11.31 6.22
CA HIS A 383 12.72 -10.41 5.62
C HIS A 383 11.74 -9.92 6.68
N ALA A 384 11.22 -10.80 7.54
CA ALA A 384 10.42 -10.41 8.70
C ALA A 384 11.15 -9.44 9.61
N LEU A 385 12.44 -9.68 9.89
CA LEU A 385 13.27 -8.76 10.69
C LEU A 385 13.45 -7.40 10.01
N SER A 386 13.66 -7.38 8.69
CA SER A 386 13.72 -6.14 7.91
C SER A 386 12.41 -5.37 7.97
N ASN A 387 11.28 -6.03 7.79
CA ASN A 387 9.97 -5.37 7.83
C ASN A 387 9.64 -4.90 9.25
N LEU A 388 10.06 -5.63 10.29
CA LEU A 388 9.96 -5.16 11.67
C LEU A 388 10.72 -3.85 11.87
N LEU A 389 11.99 -3.79 11.44
CA LEU A 389 12.79 -2.57 11.59
C LEU A 389 12.17 -1.39 10.82
N SER A 390 11.77 -1.59 9.56
CA SER A 390 11.10 -0.57 8.76
C SER A 390 9.81 -0.07 9.42
N THR A 391 9.01 -0.98 9.97
CA THR A 391 7.77 -0.64 10.68
C THR A 391 8.05 0.17 11.95
N LEU A 392 9.10 -0.19 12.70
CA LEU A 392 9.53 0.57 13.88
C LEU A 392 10.01 1.98 13.50
N PHE A 393 10.72 2.15 12.38
CA PHE A 393 11.12 3.48 11.90
C PHE A 393 9.92 4.37 11.55
N VAL A 394 8.81 3.80 11.09
CA VAL A 394 7.56 4.54 10.85
C VAL A 394 6.88 4.86 12.18
N LEU A 395 6.74 3.91 13.10
CA LEU A 395 5.93 4.10 14.30
C LEU A 395 6.61 4.93 15.40
N VAL A 396 7.92 4.78 15.61
CA VAL A 396 8.64 5.41 16.73
C VAL A 396 8.56 6.95 16.70
N PRO A 397 8.83 7.65 15.57
CA PRO A 397 8.68 9.10 15.51
C PRO A 397 7.25 9.56 15.81
N ASN A 398 6.25 8.80 15.36
CA ASN A 398 4.83 9.10 15.55
C ASN A 398 4.32 8.85 16.98
N LEU A 399 5.09 8.18 17.84
CA LEU A 399 4.75 8.00 19.27
C LEU A 399 5.17 9.20 20.14
N PHE A 400 6.04 10.06 19.62
CA PHE A 400 6.59 11.23 20.34
C PHE A 400 6.13 12.57 19.76
N SER A 401 5.32 12.55 18.70
CA SER A 401 4.62 13.69 18.10
C SER A 401 3.18 13.76 18.57
#